data_AF-A0A962SDT6-F1
#
_entry.id   AF-A0A962SDT6-F1
#
_cell.length_a   1.000
_cell.length_b   1.000
_cell.length_c   1.000
_cell.angle_alpha   90.00
_cell.angle_beta   90.00
_cell.angle_gamma   90.00
#
_symmetry.space_group_name_H-M   'P 1'
#
loop_
_entity.id
_entity.type
_entity.pdbx_description
1 polymer ?
#
loop_
_entity_poly.entity_id
_entity_poly.type
_entity_poly.pdbx_seq_one_letter_code
_entity_poly.pdbx_strand_id
1 'polypeptide(L)' 'MSYVAPIQDIEFALKVAGLADVSALPRFEEANEELVSAILEEAGRFAADI' A
#
# COMPACT_ATOMS: atom_id res chain seq x y z
N MET A 1 -19.66 -3.81 -14.02
CA MET A 1 -18.68 -2.79 -13.60
C MET A 1 -17.58 -3.56 -12.90
N SER A 2 -16.37 -3.62 -13.48
CA SER A 2 -15.22 -4.20 -12.79
C SER A 2 -14.76 -3.18 -11.75
N TYR A 3 -14.48 -3.64 -10.53
CA TYR A 3 -13.94 -2.82 -9.47
C TYR A 3 -12.50 -2.40 -9.83
N VAL A 4 -12.16 -1.14 -9.58
CA VAL A 4 -10.80 -0.61 -9.77
C VAL A 4 -10.34 -0.03 -8.43
N ALA A 5 -9.34 -0.64 -7.82
CA ALA A 5 -8.79 -0.19 -6.56
C ALA A 5 -8.07 1.17 -6.73
N PRO A 6 -8.33 2.17 -5.87
CA PRO A 6 -7.68 3.48 -5.94
C PRO A 6 -6.28 3.43 -5.29
N ILE A 7 -5.38 2.63 -5.86
CA ILE A 7 -4.05 2.37 -5.28
C ILE A 7 -3.26 3.67 -5.08
N GLN A 8 -3.28 4.57 -6.06
CA GLN A 8 -2.56 5.84 -6.00
C GLN A 8 -3.03 6.71 -4.82
N ASP A 9 -4.33 6.77 -4.56
CA ASP A 9 -4.89 7.52 -3.43
C ASP A 9 -4.51 6.87 -2.09
N ILE A 10 -4.48 5.54 -2.02
CA ILE A 10 -4.07 4.80 -0.82
C ILE A 10 -2.59 5.03 -0.52
N GLU A 11 -1.72 4.93 -1.52
CA GLU A 11 -0.28 5.21 -1.38
C GLU A 11 -0.04 6.66 -0.93
N PHE A 12 -0.75 7.62 -1.53
CA PHE A 12 -0.68 9.01 -1.11
C PHE A 12 -1.13 9.19 0.34
N ALA A 13 -2.25 8.56 0.74
CA ALA A 13 -2.75 8.62 2.11
C ALA A 13 -1.75 8.03 3.11
N LEU A 14 -1.11 6.89 2.80
CA LEU A 14 -0.08 6.28 3.63
C LEU A 14 1.15 7.19 3.77
N LYS A 15 1.56 7.85 2.68
CA LYS A 15 2.65 8.82 2.72
C LYS A 15 2.33 9.99 3.64
N VAL A 16 1.12 10.56 3.54
CA VAL A 16 0.67 11.66 4.41
C VAL A 16 0.50 11.20 5.86
N ALA A 17 0.14 9.94 6.09
CA ALA A 17 0.02 9.34 7.40
C ALA A 17 1.38 9.01 8.07
N GLY A 18 2.51 9.25 7.39
CA GLY A 18 3.84 9.01 7.94
C GLY A 18 4.31 7.57 7.83
N LEU A 19 4.04 6.89 6.70
CA LEU A 19 4.54 5.54 6.46
C LEU A 19 6.06 5.42 6.73
N ALA A 20 6.85 6.39 6.29
CA ALA A 20 8.29 6.42 6.53
C ALA A 20 8.66 6.39 8.02
N ASP A 21 7.90 7.09 8.88
CA ASP A 21 8.12 7.10 10.32
C ASP A 21 7.79 5.73 10.93
N VAL A 22 6.77 5.05 10.41
CA VAL A 22 6.39 3.69 10.83
C VAL A 22 7.47 2.69 10.40
N SER A 23 7.93 2.74 9.15
CA SER A 23 8.96 1.84 8.62
C SER A 23 10.30 1.99 9.33
N ALA A 24 10.57 3.14 9.96
CA ALA A 24 11.78 3.34 10.76
C ALA A 24 11.76 2.60 12.12
N LEU A 25 10.60 2.09 12.55
CA LEU A 25 10.49 1.32 13.78
C LEU A 25 11.00 -0.11 13.56
N PRO A 26 11.84 -0.68 14.45
CA PRO A 26 12.41 -2.03 14.26
C PRO A 26 11.39 -3.14 14.03
N ARG A 27 10.17 -2.99 14.56
CA ARG A 27 9.08 -3.95 14.38
C ARG A 27 8.46 -3.91 12.97
N PHE A 28 8.63 -2.83 12.25
CA PHE A 28 8.00 -2.56 10.96
C PHE A 28 9.03 -2.26 9.86
N GLU A 29 10.30 -2.60 10.09
CA GLU A 29 11.41 -2.31 9.16
C GLU A 29 11.20 -2.90 7.75
N GLU A 30 10.48 -4.01 7.66
CA GLU A 30 10.15 -4.65 6.38
C GLU A 30 9.06 -3.92 5.60
N ALA A 31 8.22 -3.10 6.26
CA ALA A 31 7.13 -2.35 5.64
C ALA A 31 7.65 -1.11 4.90
N ASN A 32 8.63 -1.29 4.02
CA ASN A 32 9.19 -0.23 3.17
C ASN A 32 8.25 0.12 2.00
N GLU A 33 8.52 1.23 1.32
CA GLU A 33 7.67 1.74 0.24
C GLU A 33 7.49 0.73 -0.90
N GLU A 34 8.54 0.00 -1.26
CA GLU A 34 8.51 -1.00 -2.33
C GLU A 34 7.58 -2.18 -1.98
N LEU A 35 7.73 -2.75 -0.78
CA LEU A 35 6.90 -3.87 -0.33
C LEU A 35 5.44 -3.46 -0.19
N VAL A 36 5.18 -2.28 0.39
CA VAL A 36 3.82 -1.77 0.54
C VAL A 36 3.17 -1.57 -0.82
N SER A 37 3.85 -0.95 -1.78
CA SER A 37 3.34 -0.75 -3.14
C SER A 37 3.03 -2.10 -3.81
N ALA A 38 3.95 -3.06 -3.74
CA ALA A 38 3.74 -4.40 -4.31
C ALA A 38 2.51 -5.13 -3.72
N ILE A 39 2.29 -5.01 -2.40
CA ILE A 39 1.13 -5.59 -1.73
C ILE A 39 -0.17 -4.89 -2.19
N LEU A 40 -0.17 -3.56 -2.28
CA LEU A 40 -1.34 -2.80 -2.72
C LEU A 40 -1.72 -3.12 -4.17
N GLU A 41 -0.74 -3.31 -5.05
CA GLU A 41 -0.95 -3.77 -6.42
C GLU A 41 -1.61 -5.15 -6.49
N GLU A 42 -1.08 -6.13 -5.75
CA GLU A 42 -1.63 -7.48 -5.76
C GLU A 42 -3.04 -7.52 -5.15
N ALA A 43 -3.26 -6.78 -4.06
CA ALA A 43 -4.57 -6.64 -3.45
C ALA A 43 -5.58 -5.99 -4.41
N GLY A 44 -5.15 -4.99 -5.18
CA GLY A 44 -5.97 -4.35 -6.20
C GLY A 44 -6.34 -5.29 -7.35
N ARG A 45 -5.38 -6.10 -7.84
CA ARG A 45 -5.62 -7.16 -8.83
C ARG A 45 -6.64 -8.17 -8.31
N PHE A 46 -6.42 -8.69 -7.11
CA PHE A 46 -7.33 -9.66 -6.48
C PHE A 46 -8.74 -9.09 -6.30
N ALA A 47 -8.88 -7.85 -5.85
CA ALA A 47 -10.17 -7.22 -5.65
C ALA A 47 -10.93 -6.94 -6.97
N ALA A 48 -10.22 -6.79 -8.10
CA ALA A 48 -10.84 -6.60 -9.41
C ALA A 48 -11.40 -7.92 -10.00
N ASP A 49 -10.87 -9.06 -9.56
CA ASP A 49 -11.24 -10.41 -10.01
C ASP A 49 -12.41 -11.03 -9.23
N ILE A 50 -12.92 -10.35 -8.20
CA ILE A 50 -14.05 -10.79 -7.34
C ILE A 50 -15.39 -10.19 -7.82
#